data_AF-A0A553EH86-F1
#
_entry.id   AF-A0A553EH86-F1
#
_cell.length_a   1.000
_cell.length_b   1.000
_cell.length_c   1.000
_cell.angle_alpha   90.00
_cell.angle_beta   90.00
_cell.angle_gamma   90.00
#
_symmetry.space_group_name_H-M   'P 1'
#
loop_
_entity.id
_entity.type
_entity.pdbx_description
1 polymer ?
#
loop_
_entity_poly.entity_id
_entity_poly.type
_entity_poly.pdbx_seq_one_letter_code
_entity_poly.pdbx_strand_id
1 'polypeptide(L)'
;MSVNYDLYETPNPDKSGEELPLHARVVLKGSYTAEEFVEQVTAFQHMPHAQVVGVIEAISKELRHLLLKGFSVELGDIGYFTLSLNVNKEVTDSKDLRSPSVSLKDINLRINRQFKKDIETELVLQRYHSPFRVKNPLAEEKCLQRLNKFLEKNPCINRQDYALLVGKTKTQALQDINAFIEKGILKKYGAGRSVVYIKIG
;
A
#
# COMPACT_ATOMS: atom_id res chain seq x y z
N MET A 1 -3.55 13.62 19.62
CA MET A 1 -3.12 12.38 18.93
C MET A 1 -2.03 12.75 17.92
N SER A 2 -1.21 11.81 17.43
CA SER A 2 -0.18 12.11 16.40
C SER A 2 -0.24 11.15 15.22
N VAL A 3 0.15 11.63 14.06
CA VAL A 3 0.35 10.84 12.83
C VAL A 3 1.84 10.63 12.63
N ASN A 4 2.25 9.37 12.58
CA ASN A 4 3.64 9.01 12.35
C ASN A 4 3.96 9.12 10.86
N TYR A 5 5.12 9.69 10.51
CA TYR A 5 5.62 9.70 9.14
C TYR A 5 7.09 9.27 9.05
N ASP A 6 7.45 8.71 7.90
CA ASP A 6 8.83 8.39 7.54
C ASP A 6 9.17 8.99 6.17
N LEU A 7 10.47 9.15 5.91
CA LEU A 7 10.98 9.72 4.66
C LEU A 7 11.52 8.62 3.75
N TYR A 8 11.08 8.63 2.50
CA TYR A 8 11.44 7.67 1.46
C TYR A 8 12.18 8.35 0.32
N GLU A 9 13.14 7.65 -0.27
CA GLU A 9 13.76 8.06 -1.52
C GLU A 9 12.73 7.99 -2.64
N THR A 10 12.70 9.03 -3.47
CA THR A 10 11.84 9.05 -4.65
C THR A 10 12.50 8.17 -5.73
N PRO A 11 11.82 7.11 -6.22
CA PRO A 11 12.38 6.29 -7.29
C PRO A 11 12.66 7.18 -8.50
N ASN A 12 13.90 7.17 -8.99
CA ASN A 12 14.28 7.87 -10.23
C ASN A 12 14.13 6.89 -11.41
N PRO A 13 13.01 6.93 -12.17
CA PRO A 13 12.81 6.04 -13.31
C PRO A 13 13.81 6.31 -14.45
N ASP A 14 14.35 7.53 -14.55
CA ASP A 14 15.20 7.98 -15.65
C ASP A 14 16.70 7.68 -15.43
N LYS A 15 17.09 7.15 -14.26
CA LYS A 15 18.48 6.80 -13.88
C LYS A 15 19.49 7.92 -14.17
N SER A 16 19.07 9.19 -14.13
CA SER A 16 19.88 10.36 -14.53
C SER A 16 21.02 10.69 -13.57
N GLY A 17 21.22 9.92 -12.50
CA GLY A 17 22.26 10.18 -11.48
C GLY A 17 21.93 11.33 -10.53
N GLU A 18 20.81 12.03 -10.73
CA GLU A 18 20.35 13.07 -9.81
C GLU A 18 19.61 12.45 -8.60
N GLU A 19 20.07 12.79 -7.40
CA GLU A 19 19.38 12.44 -6.14
C GLU A 19 18.08 13.25 -6.04
N LEU A 20 16.95 12.56 -6.14
CA LEU A 20 15.63 13.17 -6.00
C LEU A 20 15.31 13.48 -4.53
N PRO A 21 14.51 14.53 -4.26
CA PRO A 21 14.11 14.88 -2.90
C PRO A 21 13.36 13.73 -2.22
N LEU A 22 13.60 13.56 -0.93
CA LEU A 22 12.87 12.60 -0.10
C LEU A 22 11.38 13.00 -0.03
N HIS A 23 10.49 12.02 -0.11
CA HIS A 23 9.05 12.24 0.11
C HIS A 23 8.59 11.60 1.42
N ALA A 24 7.73 12.31 2.14
CA ALA A 24 7.13 11.81 3.38
C ALA A 24 6.00 10.82 3.07
N ARG A 25 5.91 9.74 3.85
CA ARG A 25 4.76 8.83 3.86
C ARG A 25 4.28 8.62 5.27
N VAL A 26 2.96 8.50 5.43
CA VAL A 26 2.34 8.12 6.70
C VAL A 26 2.72 6.69 7.05
N VAL A 27 3.20 6.48 8.27
CA VAL A 27 3.36 5.14 8.86
C VAL A 27 2.05 4.77 9.54
N LEU A 28 1.29 3.90 8.89
CA LEU A 28 0.01 3.41 9.39
C LEU A 28 0.21 2.69 10.73
N LYS A 29 -0.62 3.01 11.72
CA LYS A 29 -0.67 2.31 13.02
C LYS A 29 -1.48 1.01 12.94
N GLY A 30 -2.35 0.91 11.95
CA GLY A 30 -3.30 -0.18 11.74
C GLY A 30 -4.34 0.23 10.69
N SER A 31 -5.35 -0.61 10.52
CA SER A 31 -6.53 -0.35 9.68
C SER A 31 -7.78 -0.71 10.47
N TYR A 32 -8.85 0.07 10.29
CA TYR A 32 -10.18 -0.28 10.79
C TYR A 32 -10.98 -0.88 9.65
N THR A 33 -11.65 -1.99 9.93
CA THR A 33 -12.71 -2.55 9.09
C THR A 33 -13.99 -1.70 9.21
N ALA A 34 -14.94 -1.91 8.30
CA ALA A 34 -16.23 -1.24 8.37
C ALA A 34 -16.98 -1.56 9.67
N GLU A 35 -16.91 -2.81 10.14
CA GLU A 35 -17.53 -3.25 11.39
C GLU A 35 -16.90 -2.57 12.61
N GLU A 36 -15.56 -2.61 12.72
CA GLU A 36 -14.85 -1.93 13.82
C GLU A 36 -15.11 -0.43 13.82
N PHE A 37 -15.23 0.21 12.65
CA PHE A 37 -15.57 1.62 12.56
C PHE A 37 -17.00 1.90 13.03
N VAL A 38 -17.98 1.08 12.64
CA VAL A 38 -19.36 1.19 13.13
C VAL A 38 -19.43 0.98 14.63
N GLU A 39 -18.73 -0.02 15.18
CA GLU A 39 -18.64 -0.25 16.62
C GLU A 39 -18.12 0.98 17.35
N GLN A 40 -17.04 1.60 16.85
CA GLN A 40 -16.51 2.85 17.41
C GLN A 40 -17.55 3.97 17.41
N VAL A 41 -18.24 4.19 16.28
CA VAL A 41 -19.30 5.20 16.19
C VAL A 41 -20.42 4.93 17.18
N THR A 42 -20.89 3.69 17.28
CA THR A 42 -21.98 3.31 18.20
C THR A 42 -21.60 3.50 19.66
N ALA A 43 -20.35 3.17 20.02
CA ALA A 43 -19.84 3.33 21.37
C ALA A 43 -19.71 4.80 21.76
N PHE A 44 -19.20 5.65 20.87
CA PHE A 44 -18.99 7.08 21.15
C PHE A 44 -20.25 7.93 21.04
N GLN A 45 -21.18 7.59 20.14
CA GLN A 45 -22.40 8.35 19.91
C GLN A 45 -23.63 7.79 20.63
N HIS A 46 -23.46 6.69 21.37
CA HIS A 46 -24.53 5.98 22.08
C HIS A 46 -25.72 5.61 21.18
N MET A 47 -25.45 5.32 19.90
CA MET A 47 -26.45 4.93 18.92
C MET A 47 -26.58 3.40 18.83
N PRO A 48 -27.80 2.85 18.67
CA PRO A 48 -27.98 1.42 18.43
C PRO A 48 -27.22 0.96 17.17
N HIS A 49 -26.46 -0.13 17.28
CA HIS A 49 -25.65 -0.66 16.19
C HIS A 49 -26.45 -0.90 14.90
N ALA A 50 -27.61 -1.56 15.02
CA ALA A 50 -28.49 -1.82 13.88
C ALA A 50 -28.94 -0.54 13.15
N GLN A 51 -29.10 0.57 13.88
CA GLN A 51 -29.49 1.85 13.29
C GLN A 51 -28.34 2.45 12.47
N VAL A 52 -27.11 2.43 12.99
CA VAL A 52 -25.94 2.95 12.28
C VAL A 52 -25.68 2.16 11.00
N VAL A 53 -25.74 0.82 11.06
CA VAL A 53 -25.63 -0.05 9.89
C VAL A 53 -26.71 0.27 8.86
N GLY A 54 -27.97 0.38 9.31
CA GLY A 54 -29.10 0.69 8.43
C GLY A 54 -28.96 2.03 7.71
N VAL A 55 -28.47 3.07 8.40
CA VAL A 55 -28.23 4.39 7.79
C VAL A 55 -27.11 4.33 6.76
N ILE A 56 -25.98 3.68 7.06
CA ILE A 56 -24.87 3.54 6.12
C ILE A 56 -25.32 2.79 4.86
N GLU A 57 -26.11 1.74 5.02
CA GLU A 57 -26.65 0.99 3.88
C GLU A 57 -27.62 1.84 3.03
N ALA A 58 -28.50 2.60 3.68
CA ALA A 58 -29.44 3.49 3.00
C ALA A 58 -28.71 4.58 2.20
N ILE A 59 -27.70 5.23 2.79
CA ILE A 59 -26.83 6.21 2.11
C ILE A 59 -26.14 5.55 0.92
N SER A 60 -25.57 4.37 1.10
CA SER A 60 -24.87 3.65 0.02
C SER A 60 -25.79 3.34 -1.17
N LYS A 61 -27.03 2.94 -0.89
CA LYS A 61 -28.05 2.65 -1.91
C LYS A 61 -28.44 3.91 -2.68
N GLU A 62 -28.75 5.00 -1.98
CA GLU A 62 -29.16 6.25 -2.61
C GLU A 62 -28.02 6.90 -3.40
N LEU A 63 -26.80 6.89 -2.86
CA LEU A 63 -25.60 7.36 -3.53
C LEU A 63 -25.40 6.63 -4.87
N ARG A 64 -25.50 5.30 -4.87
CA ARG A 64 -25.42 4.49 -6.09
C ARG A 64 -26.50 4.89 -7.11
N HIS A 65 -27.74 5.07 -6.66
CA HIS A 65 -28.86 5.45 -7.52
C HIS A 65 -28.64 6.80 -8.20
N LEU A 66 -28.20 7.81 -7.44
CA LEU A 66 -27.95 9.16 -7.96
C LEU A 66 -26.74 9.20 -8.90
N LEU A 67 -25.67 8.48 -8.59
CA LEU A 67 -24.51 8.37 -9.49
C LEU A 67 -24.89 7.72 -10.82
N LEU A 68 -25.71 6.67 -10.81
CA LEU A 68 -26.20 6.02 -12.04
C LEU A 68 -27.08 6.95 -12.90
N LYS A 69 -27.69 7.97 -12.30
CA LYS A 69 -28.40 9.05 -13.00
C LYS A 69 -27.48 10.15 -13.53
N GLY A 70 -26.17 10.06 -13.27
CA GLY A 70 -25.17 11.04 -13.72
C GLY A 70 -25.03 12.26 -12.81
N PHE A 71 -25.57 12.23 -11.58
CA PHE A 71 -25.40 13.34 -10.64
C PHE A 71 -24.06 13.30 -9.92
N SER A 72 -23.56 14.49 -9.57
CA SER A 72 -22.55 14.65 -8.52
C SER A 72 -23.26 14.73 -7.17
N VAL A 73 -22.83 13.92 -6.20
CA VAL A 73 -23.49 13.83 -4.89
C VAL A 73 -22.57 14.32 -3.79
N GLU A 74 -23.01 15.30 -3.02
CA GLU A 74 -22.33 15.76 -1.81
C GLU A 74 -22.72 14.87 -0.62
N LEU A 75 -21.74 14.36 0.12
CA LEU A 75 -21.96 13.58 1.33
C LEU A 75 -21.51 14.37 2.55
N GLY A 76 -22.40 15.22 3.06
CA GLY A 76 -22.16 16.07 4.22
C GLY A 76 -20.84 16.84 4.08
N ASP A 77 -20.10 16.95 5.18
CA ASP A 77 -18.82 17.66 5.20
C ASP A 77 -17.67 16.85 4.56
N ILE A 78 -17.86 15.57 4.23
CA ILE A 78 -16.77 14.70 3.73
C ILE A 78 -16.33 15.16 2.33
N GLY A 79 -17.28 15.32 1.41
CA GLY A 79 -16.97 15.71 0.04
C GLY A 79 -17.96 15.24 -1.02
N TYR A 80 -17.51 15.23 -2.27
CA TYR A 80 -18.33 14.95 -3.45
C TYR A 80 -17.93 13.66 -4.14
N PHE A 81 -18.92 12.85 -4.49
CA PHE A 81 -18.77 11.68 -5.35
C PHE A 81 -19.16 12.02 -6.78
N THR A 82 -18.30 11.67 -7.73
CA THR A 82 -18.56 11.86 -9.17
C THR A 82 -18.10 10.66 -9.99
N LEU A 83 -18.80 10.37 -11.10
CA LEU A 83 -18.35 9.36 -12.05
C LEU A 83 -17.31 9.94 -13.01
N SER A 84 -16.27 9.15 -13.30
CA SER A 84 -15.31 9.42 -14.36
C SER A 84 -15.49 8.41 -15.48
N LEU A 85 -15.51 8.87 -16.73
CA LEU A 85 -15.66 8.02 -17.91
C LEU A 85 -14.34 7.97 -18.68
N ASN A 86 -14.08 6.84 -19.35
CA ASN A 86 -12.96 6.66 -20.28
C ASN A 86 -13.49 6.30 -21.66
N VAL A 87 -12.75 6.69 -22.69
CA VAL A 87 -12.98 6.24 -24.07
C VAL A 87 -12.00 5.11 -24.36
N ASN A 88 -12.53 3.94 -24.73
CA ASN A 88 -11.75 2.71 -24.91
C ASN A 88 -11.05 2.62 -26.27
N LYS A 89 -11.14 3.67 -27.10
CA LYS A 89 -10.53 3.76 -28.42
C LYS A 89 -9.88 5.13 -28.57
N GLU A 90 -8.69 5.17 -29.18
CA GLU A 90 -8.11 6.44 -29.63
C GLU A 90 -8.99 6.99 -30.75
N VAL A 91 -9.80 7.99 -30.41
CA VAL A 91 -10.70 8.66 -31.33
C VAL A 91 -10.24 10.10 -31.45
N THR A 92 -9.79 10.48 -32.65
CA THR A 92 -9.35 11.84 -32.98
C THR A 92 -10.48 12.73 -33.51
N ASP A 93 -11.60 12.16 -33.97
CA ASP A 93 -12.82 12.87 -34.39
C ASP A 93 -14.04 12.42 -33.58
N SER A 94 -14.74 13.37 -32.96
CA SER A 94 -15.99 13.17 -32.22
C SER A 94 -17.07 12.36 -32.97
N LYS A 95 -17.06 12.37 -34.31
CA LYS A 95 -18.03 11.66 -35.16
C LYS A 95 -17.85 10.15 -35.18
N ASP A 96 -16.67 9.64 -34.83
CA ASP A 96 -16.38 8.20 -34.78
C ASP A 96 -16.72 7.56 -33.42
N LEU A 97 -17.21 8.37 -32.48
CA LEU A 97 -17.49 7.98 -31.10
C LEU A 97 -18.93 7.46 -30.99
N ARG A 98 -19.10 6.14 -31.16
CA ARG A 98 -20.37 5.45 -30.83
C ARG A 98 -20.44 5.17 -29.32
N SER A 99 -21.65 5.13 -28.75
CA SER A 99 -21.89 4.85 -27.31
C SER A 99 -21.17 3.62 -26.72
N PRO A 100 -20.90 2.51 -27.46
CA PRO A 100 -20.12 1.37 -26.94
C PRO A 100 -18.65 1.69 -26.65
N SER A 101 -18.12 2.82 -27.14
CA SER A 101 -16.73 3.22 -26.97
C SER A 101 -16.46 3.93 -25.64
N VAL A 102 -17.50 4.26 -24.85
CA VAL A 102 -17.37 4.94 -23.56
C VAL A 102 -17.67 3.96 -22.43
N SER A 103 -16.80 3.90 -21.43
CA SER A 103 -16.98 3.05 -20.26
C SER A 103 -16.70 3.81 -18.96
N LEU A 104 -17.20 3.28 -17.84
CA LEU A 104 -16.87 3.82 -16.53
C LEU A 104 -15.38 3.61 -16.26
N LYS A 105 -14.66 4.71 -16.00
CA LYS A 105 -13.25 4.71 -15.60
C LYS A 105 -13.11 4.51 -14.10
N ASP A 106 -13.78 5.35 -13.32
CA ASP A 106 -13.62 5.41 -11.87
C ASP A 106 -14.79 6.15 -11.20
N ILE A 107 -14.87 6.05 -9.87
CA ILE A 107 -15.72 6.86 -9.00
C ILE A 107 -14.80 7.75 -8.15
N ASN A 108 -14.77 9.05 -8.44
CA ASN A 108 -13.91 9.99 -7.74
C ASN A 108 -14.57 10.48 -6.45
N LEU A 109 -13.83 10.46 -5.35
CA LEU A 109 -14.16 11.18 -4.11
C LEU A 109 -13.31 12.44 -3.99
N ARG A 110 -13.95 13.60 -4.13
CA ARG A 110 -13.31 14.90 -3.90
C ARG A 110 -13.61 15.38 -2.49
N ILE A 111 -12.59 15.38 -1.63
CA ILE A 111 -12.69 15.85 -0.25
C ILE A 111 -13.05 17.33 -0.18
N ASN A 112 -13.95 17.70 0.73
CA ASN A 112 -14.31 19.09 0.98
C ASN A 112 -13.09 19.87 1.50
N ARG A 113 -12.93 21.11 1.03
CA ARG A 113 -11.84 21.99 1.47
C ARG A 113 -11.90 22.27 2.97
N GLN A 114 -13.10 22.41 3.55
CA GLN A 114 -13.24 22.70 4.97
C GLN A 114 -12.81 21.49 5.81
N PHE A 115 -13.33 20.30 5.49
CA PHE A 115 -12.93 19.06 6.14
C PHE A 115 -11.43 18.80 6.10
N LYS A 116 -10.78 19.08 4.96
CA LYS A 116 -9.32 19.02 4.86
C LYS A 116 -8.63 19.99 5.83
N LYS A 117 -9.11 21.23 5.93
CA LYS A 117 -8.56 22.24 6.86
C LYS A 117 -8.72 21.82 8.31
N ASP A 118 -9.87 21.27 8.68
CA ASP A 118 -10.15 20.84 10.05
C ASP A 118 -9.14 19.76 10.48
N ILE A 119 -8.87 18.79 9.60
CA ILE A 119 -7.82 17.79 9.82
C ILE A 119 -6.43 18.45 9.92
N GLU A 120 -6.09 19.36 8.99
CA GLU A 120 -4.79 20.06 8.99
C GLU A 120 -4.55 20.85 10.28
N THR A 121 -5.60 21.44 10.87
CA THR A 121 -5.47 22.21 12.12
C THR A 121 -5.16 21.36 13.34
N GLU A 122 -5.63 20.11 13.37
CA GLU A 122 -5.41 19.18 14.49
C GLU A 122 -4.22 18.22 14.24
N LEU A 123 -3.68 18.22 13.02
CA LEU A 123 -2.65 17.28 12.59
C LEU A 123 -1.30 17.56 13.27
N VAL A 124 -0.92 16.70 14.21
CA VAL A 124 0.42 16.67 14.79
C VAL A 124 1.25 15.57 14.14
N LEU A 125 2.27 15.94 13.37
CA LEU A 125 3.19 15.01 12.72
C LEU A 125 4.36 14.64 13.63
N GLN A 126 4.64 13.34 13.75
CA GLN A 126 5.80 12.83 14.47
C GLN A 126 6.65 11.96 13.56
N ARG A 127 7.95 12.27 13.50
CA ARG A 127 8.90 11.47 12.73
C ARG A 127 9.10 10.14 13.42
N TYR A 128 8.80 9.06 12.73
CA TYR A 128 8.97 7.70 13.22
C TYR A 128 9.69 6.90 12.16
N HIS A 129 10.83 6.33 12.51
CA HIS A 129 11.50 5.38 11.62
C HIS A 129 10.77 4.06 11.71
N SER A 130 10.09 3.71 10.62
CA SER A 130 9.36 2.44 10.57
C SER A 130 10.34 1.29 10.84
N PRO A 131 10.05 0.34 11.74
CA PRO A 131 10.89 -0.83 11.95
C PRO A 131 10.96 -1.72 10.70
N PHE A 132 10.02 -1.54 9.76
CA PHE A 132 10.01 -2.17 8.44
C PHE A 132 10.84 -1.37 7.40
N ARG A 133 11.35 -0.19 7.77
CA ARG A 133 12.31 0.55 6.95
C ARG A 133 13.65 -0.15 7.06
N VAL A 134 14.06 -0.80 5.97
CA VAL A 134 15.41 -1.34 5.81
C VAL A 134 16.36 -0.15 5.63
N LYS A 135 16.71 0.50 6.73
CA LYS A 135 17.45 1.78 6.75
C LYS A 135 18.93 1.64 6.40
N ASN A 136 19.38 0.41 6.19
CA ASN A 136 20.65 0.02 5.60
C ASN A 136 20.45 -1.44 5.20
N PRO A 137 20.46 -1.82 3.91
CA PRO A 137 20.64 -3.22 3.59
C PRO A 137 21.91 -3.66 4.33
N LEU A 138 21.79 -4.65 5.22
CA LEU A 138 22.95 -5.20 5.91
C LEU A 138 24.03 -5.44 4.86
N ALA A 139 25.22 -4.88 5.10
CA ALA A 139 26.38 -5.07 4.22
C ALA A 139 26.48 -6.56 3.89
N GLU A 140 26.80 -6.88 2.64
CA GLU A 140 26.74 -8.24 2.12
C GLU A 140 27.49 -9.23 3.04
N GLU A 141 28.61 -8.81 3.60
CA GLU A 141 29.41 -9.55 4.58
C GLU A 141 28.62 -9.93 5.85
N LYS A 142 27.85 -9.01 6.43
CA LYS A 142 27.02 -9.29 7.62
C LYS A 142 25.83 -10.18 7.28
N CYS A 143 25.27 -10.05 6.08
CA CYS A 143 24.24 -10.96 5.59
C CYS A 143 24.78 -12.39 5.47
N LEU A 144 25.97 -12.53 4.89
CA LEU A 144 26.66 -13.80 4.73
C LEU A 144 27.06 -14.42 6.07
N GLN A 145 27.51 -13.62 7.05
CA GLN A 145 27.78 -14.10 8.41
C GLN A 145 26.52 -14.66 9.09
N ARG A 146 25.39 -13.94 9.01
CA ARG A 146 24.12 -14.41 9.58
C ARG A 146 23.60 -15.66 8.89
N LEU A 147 23.68 -15.69 7.56
CA LEU A 147 23.30 -16.84 6.74
C LEU A 147 24.12 -18.09 7.10
N ASN A 148 25.46 -17.96 7.18
CA ASN A 148 26.32 -19.07 7.56
C ASN A 148 26.00 -19.59 8.97
N LYS A 149 25.83 -18.69 9.95
CA LYS A 149 25.46 -19.06 11.32
C LYS A 149 24.09 -19.77 11.39
N PHE A 150 23.16 -19.39 10.51
CA PHE A 150 21.86 -20.06 10.41
C PHE A 150 21.99 -21.46 9.79
N LEU A 151 22.79 -21.59 8.72
CA LEU A 151 23.01 -22.85 8.01
C LEU A 151 23.89 -23.85 8.78
N GLU A 152 24.66 -23.40 9.77
CA GLU A 152 25.32 -24.28 10.75
C GLU A 152 24.31 -25.02 11.65
N LYS A 153 23.17 -24.40 11.92
CA LYS A 153 22.13 -24.96 12.81
C LYS A 153 20.96 -25.58 12.04
N ASN A 154 20.73 -25.16 10.81
CA ASN A 154 19.59 -25.57 9.99
C ASN A 154 20.08 -26.05 8.62
N PRO A 155 19.59 -27.19 8.11
CA PRO A 155 20.09 -27.78 6.87
C PRO A 155 19.78 -26.94 5.61
N CYS A 156 18.74 -26.11 5.64
CA CYS A 156 18.33 -25.26 4.52
C CYS A 156 17.62 -23.99 4.99
N ILE A 157 17.52 -22.99 4.12
CA ILE A 157 16.79 -21.74 4.36
C ILE A 157 15.88 -21.42 3.18
N ASN A 158 14.68 -20.89 3.42
CA ASN A 158 13.82 -20.36 2.35
C ASN A 158 13.97 -18.84 2.24
N ARG A 159 13.43 -18.25 1.16
CA ARG A 159 13.52 -16.79 0.92
C ARG A 159 12.88 -15.95 2.03
N GLN A 160 11.78 -16.41 2.62
CA GLN A 160 11.06 -15.67 3.65
C GLN A 160 11.82 -15.67 4.97
N ASP A 161 12.37 -16.82 5.35
CA ASP A 161 13.22 -16.98 6.53
C ASP A 161 14.48 -16.16 6.39
N TYR A 162 15.10 -16.16 5.20
CA TYR A 162 16.24 -15.30 4.91
C TYR A 162 15.86 -13.82 5.04
N ALA A 163 14.76 -13.38 4.42
CA ALA A 163 14.29 -12.00 4.51
C ALA A 163 14.06 -11.55 5.97
N LEU A 164 13.54 -12.45 6.82
CA LEU A 164 13.36 -12.22 8.26
C LEU A 164 14.72 -12.15 8.99
N LEU A 165 15.63 -13.08 8.69
CA LEU A 165 16.97 -13.20 9.30
C LEU A 165 17.84 -11.95 9.07
N VAL A 166 17.78 -11.39 7.86
CA VAL A 166 18.53 -10.18 7.49
C VAL A 166 17.69 -8.90 7.53
N GLY A 167 16.41 -8.98 7.90
CA GLY A 167 15.53 -7.82 7.97
C GLY A 167 15.44 -7.05 6.65
N LYS A 168 15.43 -7.75 5.50
CA LYS A 168 15.37 -7.16 4.16
C LYS A 168 13.99 -7.37 3.53
N THR A 169 13.65 -6.51 2.57
CA THR A 169 12.41 -6.70 1.78
C THR A 169 12.48 -7.98 0.96
N LYS A 170 11.31 -8.48 0.53
CA LYS A 170 11.19 -9.68 -0.32
C LYS A 170 12.06 -9.63 -1.58
N THR A 171 12.21 -8.44 -2.18
CA THR A 171 12.96 -8.22 -3.41
C THR A 171 14.46 -8.17 -3.16
N GLN A 172 14.90 -7.45 -2.11
CA GLN A 172 16.32 -7.39 -1.71
C GLN A 172 16.83 -8.76 -1.24
N ALA A 173 16.01 -9.51 -0.50
CA ALA A 173 16.31 -10.87 -0.09
C ALA A 173 16.58 -11.79 -1.29
N LEU A 174 15.81 -11.63 -2.39
CA LEU A 174 16.03 -12.37 -3.63
C LEU A 174 17.33 -11.98 -4.33
N GLN A 175 17.65 -10.67 -4.37
CA GLN A 175 18.90 -10.18 -4.95
C GLN A 175 20.12 -10.75 -4.23
N ASP A 176 20.13 -10.70 -2.89
CA ASP A 176 21.21 -11.29 -2.08
C ASP A 176 21.37 -12.78 -2.35
N ILE A 177 20.26 -13.55 -2.33
CA ILE A 177 20.31 -14.99 -2.53
C ILE A 177 20.85 -15.32 -3.93
N ASN A 178 20.43 -14.58 -4.96
CA ASN A 178 20.96 -14.77 -6.31
C ASN A 178 22.46 -14.45 -6.38
N ALA A 179 22.92 -13.36 -5.73
CA ALA A 179 24.34 -13.05 -5.64
C ALA A 179 25.14 -14.16 -4.93
N PHE A 180 24.59 -14.77 -3.87
CA PHE A 180 25.23 -15.91 -3.19
C PHE A 180 25.23 -17.19 -4.03
N ILE A 181 24.26 -17.38 -4.91
CA ILE A 181 24.25 -18.50 -5.88
C ILE A 181 25.34 -18.27 -6.93
N GLU A 182 25.46 -17.05 -7.47
CA GLU A 182 26.51 -16.69 -8.44
C GLU A 182 27.91 -16.83 -7.84
N LYS A 183 28.08 -16.47 -6.56
CA LYS A 183 29.33 -16.66 -5.80
C LYS A 183 29.59 -18.11 -5.38
N GLY A 184 28.71 -19.05 -5.71
CA GLY A 184 28.88 -20.47 -5.39
C GLY A 184 28.71 -20.83 -3.90
N ILE A 185 28.07 -19.98 -3.11
CA ILE A 185 27.85 -20.18 -1.67
C ILE A 185 26.57 -20.97 -1.41
N LEU A 186 25.52 -20.72 -2.21
CA LEU A 186 24.21 -21.35 -2.09
C LEU A 186 23.84 -22.13 -3.35
N LYS A 187 23.14 -23.25 -3.18
CA LYS A 187 22.47 -23.97 -4.26
C LYS A 187 20.96 -23.94 -4.07
N LYS A 188 20.25 -23.63 -5.14
CA LYS A 188 18.78 -23.65 -5.19
C LYS A 188 18.29 -25.10 -5.32
N TYR A 189 17.34 -25.49 -4.46
CA TYR A 189 16.63 -26.77 -4.51
C TYR A 189 15.12 -26.56 -4.48
N GLY A 190 14.38 -27.37 -5.22
CA GLY A 190 12.92 -27.33 -5.31
C GLY A 190 12.36 -26.36 -6.34
N ALA A 191 11.03 -26.28 -6.41
CA ALA A 191 10.28 -25.49 -7.39
C ALA A 191 9.10 -24.74 -6.74
N GLY A 192 8.74 -23.58 -7.29
CA GLY A 192 7.60 -22.78 -6.83
C GLY A 192 7.71 -22.33 -5.37
N ARG A 193 6.72 -22.70 -4.55
CA ARG A 193 6.67 -22.36 -3.12
C ARG A 193 7.59 -23.23 -2.25
N SER A 194 8.09 -24.34 -2.78
CA SER A 194 8.95 -25.30 -2.08
C SER A 194 10.44 -25.03 -2.31
N VAL A 195 10.80 -23.84 -2.81
CA VAL A 195 12.20 -23.48 -3.06
C VAL A 195 12.92 -23.23 -1.74
N VAL A 196 14.01 -23.98 -1.54
CA VAL A 196 14.94 -23.83 -0.44
C VAL A 196 16.36 -23.68 -0.96
N TYR A 197 17.20 -23.03 -0.17
CA TYR A 197 18.60 -22.78 -0.48
C TYR A 197 19.46 -23.49 0.55
N ILE A 198 20.46 -24.22 0.05
CA ILE A 198 21.39 -25.00 0.87
C ILE A 198 22.82 -24.56 0.61
N LYS A 199 23.67 -24.68 1.63
CA LYS A 199 25.09 -24.33 1.53
C LYS A 199 25.80 -25.29 0.58
N ILE A 200 26.62 -24.76 -0.31
CA ILE A 200 27.59 -25.55 -1.09
C ILE A 200 28.83 -25.70 -0.21
N GLY A 201 29.26 -26.96 -0.02
CA GLY A 201 30.46 -27.31 0.76
C GLY A 201 31.74 -26.86 0.08
#